data_AF-A0A9P0E466-F1
#
_entry.id   AF-A0A9P0E466-F1
#
_cell.length_a   1.000
_cell.length_b   1.000
_cell.length_c   1.000
_cell.angle_alpha   90.00
_cell.angle_beta   90.00
_cell.angle_gamma   90.00
#
_symmetry.space_group_name_H-M   'P 1'
#
loop_
_entity.id
_entity.type
_entity.pdbx_description
1 polymer ?
#
loop_
_entity_poly.entity_id
_entity_poly.type
_entity_poly.pdbx_seq_one_letter_code
_entity_poly.pdbx_strand_id
1 'polypeptide(L)'
;MRKKLDQVKGSCVNNLRGFFKTIVFLIVWVSFNLTAMTIVVGLVQQEPIYLFPVWHPFDINNLVFQIIILLWQQYFLSTMIFMAFGGGSMLYIPYVHIKSEVNLLKYALRKIESRAHEMARKRKAFRDASIKSKVLSECYKKCLKMCVEHHLEILGYFYRGKRLTGIIYTTGFFSGVIACTFGGYNITSVSKYIHVFIKIQVF
;
A
#
# COMPACT_ATOMS: atom_id res chain seq x y z
N MET A 1 -13.38 4.30 -31.75
CA MET A 1 -12.91 4.44 -30.34
C MET A 1 -12.98 3.14 -29.54
N ARG A 2 -14.08 2.38 -29.55
CA ARG A 2 -14.24 1.14 -28.76
C ARG A 2 -13.12 0.09 -28.95
N LYS A 3 -12.80 -0.29 -30.20
CA LYS A 3 -11.72 -1.25 -30.51
C LYS A 3 -10.34 -0.88 -29.95
N LYS A 4 -9.98 0.42 -29.94
CA LYS A 4 -8.71 0.89 -29.34
C LYS A 4 -8.73 0.78 -27.81
N LEU A 5 -9.89 1.02 -27.19
CA LEU A 5 -10.07 0.89 -25.74
C LEU A 5 -9.96 -0.57 -25.29
N ASP A 6 -10.51 -1.50 -26.08
CA ASP A 6 -10.47 -2.93 -25.79
C ASP A 6 -9.05 -3.51 -25.99
N GLN A 7 -8.29 -3.04 -26.99
CA GLN A 7 -6.88 -3.37 -27.15
C GLN A 7 -6.02 -2.88 -25.97
N VAL A 8 -6.23 -1.64 -25.51
CA VAL A 8 -5.50 -1.09 -24.35
C VAL A 8 -5.83 -1.86 -23.07
N LYS A 9 -7.10 -2.23 -22.87
CA LYS A 9 -7.51 -3.10 -21.75
C LYS A 9 -6.83 -4.47 -21.82
N GLY A 10 -6.82 -5.12 -22.98
CA GLY A 10 -6.17 -6.42 -23.18
C GLY A 10 -4.67 -6.38 -22.88
N SER A 11 -3.96 -5.37 -23.36
CA SER A 11 -2.53 -5.19 -23.08
C SER A 11 -2.25 -4.95 -21.60
N CYS A 12 -3.08 -4.17 -20.91
CA CYS A 12 -2.92 -3.88 -19.49
C CYS A 12 -3.12 -5.14 -18.63
N VAL A 13 -4.16 -5.93 -18.92
CA VAL A 13 -4.45 -7.17 -18.18
C VAL A 13 -3.34 -8.21 -18.37
N ASN A 14 -2.80 -8.34 -19.58
CA ASN A 14 -1.71 -9.28 -19.85
C ASN A 14 -0.41 -8.87 -19.13
N ASN A 15 -0.08 -7.57 -19.14
CA ASN A 15 1.09 -7.06 -18.41
C ASN A 15 0.95 -7.25 -16.90
N LEU A 16 -0.25 -7.01 -16.35
CA LEU A 16 -0.53 -7.22 -14.93
C LEU A 16 -0.39 -8.69 -14.55
N ARG A 17 -0.94 -9.61 -15.35
CA ARG A 17 -0.80 -11.06 -15.15
C ARG A 17 0.66 -11.49 -15.20
N GLY A 18 1.44 -10.97 -16.15
CA GLY A 18 2.88 -11.23 -16.25
C GLY A 18 3.62 -10.77 -15.00
N PHE A 19 3.35 -9.55 -14.55
CA PHE A 19 3.93 -8.98 -13.34
C PHE A 19 3.64 -9.82 -12.08
N PHE A 20 2.39 -10.25 -11.88
CA PHE A 20 2.03 -11.13 -10.76
C PHE A 20 2.76 -12.47 -10.80
N LYS A 21 2.88 -13.10 -11.99
CA LYS A 21 3.64 -14.35 -12.13
C LYS A 21 5.10 -14.16 -11.75
N THR A 22 5.73 -13.08 -12.19
CA THR A 22 7.13 -12.76 -11.85
C THR A 22 7.30 -12.55 -10.35
N ILE A 23 6.38 -11.83 -9.69
CA ILE A 23 6.44 -11.65 -8.23
C ILE A 23 6.33 -12.99 -7.50
N VAL A 24 5.36 -13.82 -7.85
CA VAL A 24 5.17 -15.13 -7.20
C VAL A 24 6.42 -15.99 -7.38
N PHE A 25 7.00 -16.02 -8.59
CA PHE A 25 8.24 -16.73 -8.86
C PHE A 25 9.39 -16.22 -7.99
N LEU A 26 9.59 -14.91 -7.89
CA LEU A 26 10.63 -14.31 -7.05
C LEU A 26 10.45 -14.65 -5.57
N ILE A 27 9.21 -14.67 -5.06
CA ILE A 27 8.91 -15.01 -3.67
C ILE A 27 9.23 -16.47 -3.37
N VAL A 28 8.85 -17.38 -4.27
CA VAL A 28 9.17 -18.81 -4.14
C VAL A 28 10.69 -19.01 -4.22
N TRP A 29 11.36 -18.32 -5.15
CA TRP A 29 12.81 -18.39 -5.33
C TRP A 29 13.56 -17.91 -4.10
N VAL A 30 13.23 -16.71 -3.58
CA VAL A 30 13.82 -16.18 -2.35
C VAL A 30 13.55 -17.11 -1.17
N SER A 31 12.34 -17.67 -1.10
CA SER A 31 11.99 -18.60 -0.04
C SER A 31 12.87 -19.85 -0.06
N PHE A 32 13.02 -20.47 -1.24
CA PHE A 32 13.87 -21.63 -1.42
C PHE A 32 15.34 -21.34 -1.05
N ASN A 33 15.88 -20.21 -1.51
CA ASN A 33 17.26 -19.81 -1.18
C ASN A 33 17.46 -19.59 0.32
N LEU A 34 16.49 -18.95 0.99
CA LEU A 34 16.55 -18.73 2.43
C LEU A 34 16.58 -20.07 3.17
N THR A 35 15.69 -21.00 2.85
CA THR A 35 15.65 -22.33 3.47
C THR A 35 16.96 -23.09 3.26
N ALA A 36 17.49 -23.09 2.03
CA ALA A 36 18.73 -23.76 1.69
C ALA A 36 19.91 -23.18 2.49
N MET A 37 20.04 -21.86 2.57
CA MET A 37 21.11 -21.20 3.33
C MET A 37 21.00 -21.48 4.83
N THR A 38 19.79 -21.44 5.40
CA THR A 38 19.59 -21.74 6.83
C THR A 38 19.96 -23.19 7.17
N ILE A 39 19.63 -24.14 6.28
CA ILE A 39 20.04 -25.54 6.45
C ILE A 39 21.57 -25.66 6.39
N VAL A 40 22.23 -25.04 5.41
CA VAL A 40 23.70 -25.06 5.30
C VAL A 40 24.35 -24.47 6.55
N VAL A 41 23.87 -23.32 7.04
CA VAL A 41 24.40 -22.67 8.24
C VAL A 41 24.23 -23.55 9.47
N GLY A 42 23.05 -24.12 9.69
CA GLY A 42 22.81 -24.99 10.85
C GLY A 42 23.63 -26.29 10.81
N LEU A 43 23.85 -26.86 9.62
CA LEU A 43 24.74 -28.02 9.47
C LEU A 43 26.21 -27.67 9.75
N VAL A 44 26.67 -26.48 9.34
CA VAL A 44 28.05 -26.03 9.58
C VAL A 44 28.28 -25.66 11.04
N GLN A 45 27.33 -24.98 11.68
CA GLN A 45 27.45 -24.51 13.06
C GLN A 45 27.05 -25.55 14.11
N GLN A 46 26.47 -26.68 13.68
CA GLN A 46 25.87 -27.70 14.56
C GLN A 46 24.81 -27.12 15.50
N GLU A 47 24.15 -26.05 15.07
CA GLU A 47 23.07 -25.38 15.79
C GLU A 47 21.70 -25.80 15.24
N PRO A 48 20.66 -25.83 16.07
CA PRO A 48 19.30 -26.15 15.63
C PRO A 48 18.81 -25.18 14.54
N ILE A 49 18.23 -25.74 13.48
CA ILE A 49 17.83 -25.00 12.27
C ILE A 49 16.47 -24.32 12.51
N TYR A 50 16.47 -23.07 13.01
CA TYR A 50 15.27 -22.22 13.10
C TYR A 50 15.59 -20.74 12.83
N LEU A 51 14.58 -19.96 12.41
CA LEU A 51 14.69 -18.53 12.11
C LEU A 51 14.64 -17.65 13.36
N PHE A 52 13.82 -18.03 14.34
CA PHE A 52 13.70 -17.34 15.63
C PHE A 52 13.35 -18.34 16.73
N PRO A 53 13.77 -18.11 17.98
CA PRO A 53 13.47 -19.02 19.08
C PRO A 53 11.97 -19.00 19.38
N VAL A 54 11.32 -20.16 19.23
CA VAL A 54 9.90 -20.35 19.54
C VAL A 54 9.73 -21.68 20.26
N TRP A 55 8.84 -21.72 21.26
CA TRP A 55 8.47 -22.98 21.89
C TRP A 55 7.63 -23.83 20.95
N HIS A 56 7.94 -25.11 20.85
CA HIS A 56 7.18 -26.07 20.08
C HIS A 56 7.16 -27.43 20.81
N PRO A 57 6.11 -28.25 20.62
CA PRO A 57 5.98 -29.53 21.31
C PRO A 57 6.81 -30.66 20.67
N PHE A 58 7.51 -30.42 19.56
CA PHE A 58 8.27 -31.42 18.82
C PHE A 58 9.71 -31.58 19.31
N ASP A 59 10.30 -32.76 19.12
CA ASP A 59 11.69 -33.02 19.46
C ASP A 59 12.65 -32.34 18.46
N ILE A 60 13.54 -31.48 18.98
CA ILE A 60 14.52 -30.73 18.19
C ILE A 60 15.62 -31.64 17.65
N ASN A 61 15.83 -32.83 18.24
CA ASN A 61 16.92 -33.71 17.82
C ASN A 61 16.72 -34.34 16.44
N ASN A 62 15.48 -34.33 15.92
CA ASN A 62 15.18 -34.86 14.59
C ASN A 62 15.19 -33.75 13.53
N LEU A 63 16.08 -33.89 12.55
CA LEU A 63 16.26 -32.97 11.43
C LEU A 63 14.96 -32.74 10.63
N VAL A 64 14.09 -33.76 10.52
CA VAL A 64 12.79 -33.62 9.81
C VAL A 64 11.88 -32.62 10.54
N PHE A 65 11.81 -32.69 11.87
CA PHE A 65 11.01 -31.75 12.65
C PHE A 65 11.59 -30.33 12.58
N GLN A 66 12.91 -30.18 12.59
CA GLN A 66 13.55 -28.87 12.40
C GLN A 66 13.17 -28.25 11.04
N ILE A 67 13.20 -29.01 9.94
CA ILE A 67 12.80 -28.51 8.61
C ILE A 67 11.32 -28.10 8.60
N ILE A 68 10.44 -28.89 9.22
CA ILE A 68 9.00 -28.56 9.28
C ILE A 68 8.79 -27.25 10.05
N ILE A 69 9.46 -27.06 11.18
CA ILE A 69 9.39 -25.83 11.98
C ILE A 69 9.91 -24.64 11.17
N LEU A 70 11.04 -24.79 10.49
CA LEU A 70 11.60 -23.75 9.63
C LEU A 70 10.61 -23.30 8.54
N LEU A 71 10.00 -24.27 7.84
CA LEU A 71 8.99 -23.98 6.81
C LEU A 71 7.77 -23.26 7.38
N TRP A 72 7.31 -23.68 8.57
CA TRP A 72 6.20 -23.02 9.26
C TRP A 72 6.55 -21.57 9.65
N GLN A 73 7.73 -21.33 10.22
CA GLN A 73 8.21 -19.99 10.57
C GLN A 73 8.32 -19.08 9.35
N GLN A 74 8.80 -19.63 8.23
CA GLN A 74 8.94 -18.92 6.98
C GLN A 74 7.58 -18.57 6.36
N TYR A 75 6.63 -19.50 6.40
CA TYR A 75 5.24 -19.25 5.99
C TYR A 75 4.59 -18.14 6.84
N PHE A 76 4.81 -18.18 8.16
CA PHE A 76 4.30 -17.18 9.09
C PHE A 76 4.87 -15.79 8.79
N LEU A 77 6.19 -15.67 8.62
CA LEU A 77 6.85 -14.41 8.27
C LEU A 77 6.36 -13.86 6.92
N SER A 78 6.26 -14.72 5.91
CA SER A 78 5.73 -14.35 4.59
C SER A 78 4.30 -13.81 4.70
N THR A 79 3.45 -14.48 5.46
CA THR A 79 2.06 -14.04 5.71
C THR A 79 2.01 -12.68 6.39
N MET A 80 2.85 -12.45 7.42
CA MET A 80 2.95 -11.15 8.10
C MET A 80 3.38 -10.03 7.15
N ILE A 81 4.38 -10.29 6.31
CA ILE A 81 4.87 -9.36 5.29
C ILE A 81 3.74 -9.04 4.30
N PHE A 82 3.07 -10.05 3.77
CA PHE A 82 1.94 -9.87 2.86
C PHE A 82 0.79 -9.08 3.48
N MET A 83 0.46 -9.33 4.75
CA MET A 83 -0.55 -8.55 5.46
C MET A 83 -0.12 -7.09 5.65
N ALA A 84 1.15 -6.83 5.98
CA ALA A 84 1.65 -5.48 6.16
C ALA A 84 1.63 -4.68 4.85
N PHE A 85 2.17 -5.25 3.76
CA PHE A 85 2.16 -4.60 2.44
C PHE A 85 0.74 -4.53 1.86
N GLY A 86 -0.05 -5.59 2.02
CA GLY A 86 -1.44 -5.66 1.58
C GLY A 86 -2.30 -4.61 2.27
N GLY A 87 -2.23 -4.51 3.60
CA GLY A 87 -2.92 -3.50 4.39
C GLY A 87 -2.51 -2.08 4.00
N GLY A 88 -1.21 -1.84 3.81
CA GLY A 88 -0.71 -0.56 3.31
C GLY A 88 -1.24 -0.22 1.91
N SER A 89 -1.27 -1.19 1.01
CA SER A 89 -1.79 -1.00 -0.36
C SER A 89 -3.29 -0.69 -0.37
N MET A 90 -4.07 -1.32 0.52
CA MET A 90 -5.51 -1.04 0.67
C MET A 90 -5.78 0.39 1.14
N LEU A 91 -4.91 0.97 1.97
CA LEU A 91 -4.99 2.38 2.35
C LEU A 91 -4.57 3.33 1.22
N TYR A 92 -3.64 2.90 0.38
CA TYR A 92 -3.13 3.70 -0.71
C TYR A 92 -4.16 3.93 -1.83
N ILE A 93 -5.00 2.93 -2.12
CA ILE A 93 -6.06 3.01 -3.14
C ILE A 93 -7.02 4.19 -2.91
N PRO A 94 -7.70 4.32 -1.75
CA PRO A 94 -8.61 5.44 -1.50
C PRO A 94 -7.88 6.78 -1.49
N TYR A 95 -6.62 6.83 -1.04
CA TYR A 95 -5.80 8.04 -1.14
C TYR A 95 -5.59 8.48 -2.59
N VAL A 96 -5.19 7.56 -3.47
CA VAL A 96 -5.00 7.84 -4.91
C VAL A 96 -6.33 8.25 -5.56
N HIS A 97 -7.43 7.58 -5.20
CA HIS A 97 -8.76 7.92 -5.71
C HIS A 97 -9.15 9.35 -5.32
N ILE A 98 -9.09 9.71 -4.04
CA ILE A 98 -9.41 11.08 -3.57
C ILE A 98 -8.50 12.11 -4.25
N LYS A 99 -7.18 11.83 -4.34
CA LYS A 99 -6.23 12.71 -5.03
C LYS A 99 -6.62 12.92 -6.49
N SER A 100 -7.06 11.87 -7.18
CA SER A 100 -7.53 11.96 -8.57
C SER A 100 -8.79 12.82 -8.69
N GLU A 101 -9.80 12.60 -7.84
CA GLU A 101 -11.05 13.39 -7.84
C GLU A 101 -10.79 14.88 -7.54
N VAL A 102 -9.91 15.18 -6.57
CA VAL A 102 -9.52 16.56 -6.25
C VAL A 102 -8.80 17.23 -7.42
N ASN A 103 -7.92 16.50 -8.12
CA ASN A 103 -7.24 17.01 -9.31
C ASN A 103 -8.23 17.29 -10.46
N LEU A 104 -9.22 16.40 -10.63
CA LEU A 104 -10.28 16.57 -11.62
C LEU A 104 -11.15 17.80 -11.29
N LEU A 105 -11.50 18.00 -10.03
CA LEU A 105 -12.21 19.19 -9.56
C LEU A 105 -11.40 20.47 -9.80
N LYS A 106 -10.10 20.46 -9.47
CA LYS A 106 -9.19 21.60 -9.72
C LYS A 106 -9.10 21.93 -11.22
N TYR A 107 -9.03 20.91 -12.07
CA TYR A 107 -9.06 21.07 -13.51
C TYR A 107 -10.39 21.67 -13.98
N ALA A 108 -11.52 21.17 -13.47
CA ALA A 108 -12.84 21.67 -13.80
C ALA A 108 -13.04 23.15 -13.41
N LEU A 109 -12.55 23.56 -12.22
CA LEU A 109 -12.58 24.95 -11.78
C LEU A 109 -11.72 25.87 -12.66
N ARG A 110 -10.52 25.43 -13.04
CA ARG A 110 -9.63 26.18 -13.96
C ARG A 110 -10.23 26.38 -15.35
N LYS A 111 -11.09 25.47 -15.79
CA LYS A 111 -11.75 25.50 -17.11
C LYS A 111 -13.24 25.84 -17.04
N ILE A 112 -13.69 26.43 -15.92
CA ILE A 112 -15.10 26.70 -15.68
C ILE A 112 -15.70 27.65 -16.73
N GLU A 113 -14.94 28.66 -17.14
CA GLU A 113 -15.32 29.60 -18.20
C GLU A 113 -15.52 28.91 -19.54
N SER A 114 -14.52 28.12 -19.98
CA SER A 114 -14.61 27.35 -21.23
C SER A 114 -15.83 26.42 -21.22
N ARG A 115 -16.09 25.76 -20.09
CA ARG A 115 -17.23 24.84 -19.94
C ARG A 115 -18.57 25.57 -19.92
N ALA A 116 -18.64 26.71 -19.22
CA ALA A 116 -19.84 27.54 -19.18
C ALA A 116 -20.18 28.09 -20.57
N HIS A 117 -19.18 28.54 -21.34
CA HIS A 117 -19.34 28.93 -22.73
C HIS A 117 -19.79 27.79 -23.64
N GLU A 118 -19.24 26.58 -23.48
CA GLU A 118 -19.67 25.41 -24.24
C GLU A 118 -21.13 25.04 -23.94
N MET A 119 -21.52 25.06 -22.66
CA MET A 119 -22.91 24.82 -22.24
C MET A 119 -23.86 25.90 -22.76
N ALA A 120 -23.43 27.16 -22.77
CA ALA A 120 -24.22 28.27 -23.26
C ALA A 120 -24.42 28.17 -24.78
N ARG A 121 -23.37 27.84 -25.56
CA ARG A 121 -23.45 27.64 -27.02
C ARG A 121 -24.44 26.54 -27.44
N LYS A 122 -24.67 25.53 -26.59
CA LYS A 122 -25.65 24.46 -26.85
C LYS A 122 -27.11 24.90 -26.63
N ARG A 123 -27.37 26.05 -25.99
CA ARG A 123 -28.73 26.57 -25.77
C ARG A 123 -29.17 27.47 -26.94
N LYS A 124 -30.38 27.23 -27.48
CA LYS A 124 -30.96 28.04 -28.57
C LYS A 124 -31.00 29.55 -28.23
N ALA A 125 -31.27 29.88 -26.97
CA ALA A 125 -31.34 31.26 -26.45
C ALA A 125 -29.99 32.02 -26.45
N PHE A 126 -28.85 31.35 -26.69
CA PHE A 126 -27.53 32.00 -26.75
C PHE A 126 -27.28 32.72 -28.08
N ARG A 127 -28.13 32.50 -29.10
CA ARG A 127 -28.07 33.22 -30.38
C ARG A 127 -28.67 34.62 -30.32
N ASP A 128 -29.49 34.90 -29.32
CA ASP A 128 -30.08 36.22 -29.09
C ASP A 128 -29.12 37.09 -28.27
N ALA A 129 -28.68 38.21 -28.85
CA ALA A 129 -27.73 39.13 -28.22
C ALA A 129 -28.27 39.74 -26.92
N SER A 130 -29.60 39.89 -26.80
CA SER A 130 -30.24 40.53 -25.64
C SER A 130 -30.26 39.65 -24.39
N ILE A 131 -30.24 38.32 -24.54
CA ILE A 131 -30.37 37.34 -23.44
C ILE A 131 -29.05 36.57 -23.21
N LYS A 132 -28.07 36.74 -24.10
CA LYS A 132 -26.78 36.03 -24.09
C LYS A 132 -26.04 36.10 -22.75
N SER A 133 -25.99 37.28 -22.12
CA SER A 133 -25.32 37.48 -20.82
C SER A 133 -26.02 36.72 -19.69
N LYS A 134 -27.35 36.70 -19.68
CA LYS A 134 -28.18 35.99 -18.70
C LYS A 134 -28.02 34.47 -18.84
N VAL A 135 -28.05 33.96 -20.07
CA VAL A 135 -27.83 32.52 -20.36
C VAL A 135 -26.43 32.08 -19.95
N LEU A 136 -25.41 32.92 -20.18
CA LEU A 136 -24.04 32.63 -19.77
C LEU A 136 -23.91 32.59 -18.24
N SER A 137 -24.45 33.59 -17.53
CA SER A 137 -24.46 33.64 -16.06
C SER A 137 -25.15 32.42 -15.43
N GLU A 138 -26.30 32.00 -15.97
CA GLU A 138 -26.96 30.76 -15.54
C GLU A 138 -26.09 29.52 -15.76
N CYS A 139 -25.37 29.44 -16.88
CA CYS A 139 -24.47 28.32 -17.17
C CYS A 139 -23.28 28.31 -16.19
N TYR A 140 -22.71 29.47 -15.86
CA TYR A 140 -21.70 29.58 -14.80
C TYR A 140 -22.22 29.10 -13.46
N LYS A 141 -23.40 29.58 -13.03
CA LYS A 141 -24.03 29.15 -11.78
C LYS A 141 -24.24 27.64 -11.75
N LYS A 142 -24.66 27.05 -12.86
CA LYS A 142 -24.83 25.59 -12.99
C LYS A 142 -23.49 24.84 -12.93
N CYS A 143 -22.46 25.31 -13.63
CA CYS A 143 -21.12 24.72 -13.57
C CYS A 143 -20.53 24.79 -12.15
N LEU A 144 -20.68 25.92 -11.47
CA LEU A 144 -20.22 26.10 -10.09
C LEU A 144 -20.98 25.16 -9.15
N LYS A 145 -22.31 25.07 -9.28
CA LYS A 145 -23.14 24.15 -8.49
C LYS A 145 -22.66 22.70 -8.62
N MET A 146 -22.39 22.24 -9.85
CA MET A 146 -21.85 20.90 -10.08
C MET A 146 -20.48 20.68 -9.43
N CYS A 147 -19.61 21.70 -9.41
CA CYS A 147 -18.31 21.61 -8.75
C CYS A 147 -18.45 21.52 -7.23
N VAL A 148 -19.40 22.27 -6.65
CA VAL A 148 -19.70 22.24 -5.20
C VAL A 148 -20.30 20.89 -4.81
N GLU A 149 -21.25 20.37 -5.58
CA GLU A 149 -21.85 19.04 -5.34
C GLU A 149 -20.78 17.95 -5.35
N HIS A 150 -19.90 17.94 -6.35
CA HIS A 150 -18.80 16.99 -6.42
C HIS A 150 -17.80 17.14 -5.26
N HIS A 151 -17.53 18.37 -4.81
CA HIS A 151 -16.69 18.59 -3.63
C HIS A 151 -17.32 18.02 -2.35
N LEU A 152 -18.63 18.15 -2.18
CA LEU A 152 -19.37 17.56 -1.06
C LEU A 152 -19.35 16.02 -1.11
N GLU A 153 -19.42 15.42 -2.29
CA GLU A 153 -19.27 13.96 -2.45
C GLU A 153 -17.89 13.48 -2.00
N ILE A 154 -16.82 14.18 -2.38
CA ILE A 154 -15.45 13.88 -1.95
C ILE A 154 -15.34 13.96 -0.42
N LEU A 155 -15.89 15.01 0.19
CA LEU A 155 -15.94 15.15 1.65
C LEU A 155 -16.70 14.00 2.31
N GLY A 156 -17.88 13.65 1.80
CA GLY A 156 -18.68 12.53 2.30
C GLY A 156 -17.94 11.18 2.20
N TYR A 157 -17.17 10.96 1.14
CA TYR A 157 -16.30 9.79 1.00
C TYR A 157 -15.19 9.78 2.07
N PHE A 158 -14.51 10.91 2.27
CA PHE A 158 -13.45 11.05 3.27
C PHE A 158 -13.97 10.81 4.70
N TYR A 159 -15.11 11.41 5.08
CA TYR A 159 -15.69 11.25 6.42
C TYR A 159 -16.07 9.79 6.72
N ARG A 160 -16.61 9.07 5.74
CA ARG A 160 -16.93 7.63 5.88
C ARG A 160 -15.65 6.78 6.05
N GLY A 161 -14.60 7.10 5.30
CA GLY A 161 -13.32 6.39 5.39
C GLY A 161 -12.50 6.71 6.63
N LYS A 162 -12.65 7.92 7.21
CA LYS A 162 -11.83 8.44 8.31
C LYS A 162 -11.70 7.49 9.49
N ARG A 163 -12.78 6.83 9.90
CA ARG A 163 -12.76 5.91 11.05
C ARG A 163 -11.87 4.69 10.78
N LEU A 164 -12.04 4.06 9.62
CA LEU A 164 -11.27 2.86 9.25
C LEU A 164 -9.79 3.20 9.06
N THR A 165 -9.52 4.28 8.32
CA THR A 165 -8.15 4.78 8.09
C THR A 165 -7.47 5.14 9.41
N GLY A 166 -8.19 5.81 10.32
CA GLY A 166 -7.69 6.14 11.65
C GLY A 166 -7.26 4.90 12.45
N ILE A 167 -8.10 3.86 12.50
CA ILE A 167 -7.77 2.60 13.19
C ILE A 167 -6.49 2.00 12.62
N ILE A 168 -6.39 1.84 11.30
CA ILE A 168 -5.22 1.21 10.66
C ILE A 168 -3.95 2.01 10.93
N TYR A 169 -3.99 3.34 10.83
CA TYR A 169 -2.84 4.20 11.15
C TYR A 169 -2.45 4.12 12.63
N THR A 170 -3.41 4.14 13.55
CA THR A 170 -3.10 4.03 14.98
C THR A 170 -2.47 2.68 15.32
N THR A 171 -3.03 1.57 14.82
CA THR A 171 -2.47 0.24 15.02
C THR A 171 -1.06 0.13 14.44
N GLY A 172 -0.84 0.63 13.21
CA GLY A 172 0.48 0.64 12.58
C GLY A 172 1.50 1.52 13.33
N PHE A 173 1.07 2.66 13.87
CA PHE A 173 1.92 3.54 14.66
C PHE A 173 2.34 2.87 15.96
N PHE A 174 1.39 2.35 16.74
CA PHE A 174 1.70 1.70 18.02
C PHE A 174 2.54 0.44 17.82
N SER A 175 2.23 -0.40 16.81
CA SER A 175 3.05 -1.58 16.51
C SER A 175 4.47 -1.20 16.11
N GLY A 176 4.64 -0.14 15.31
CA GLY A 176 5.95 0.40 14.95
C GLY A 176 6.74 0.93 16.14
N VAL A 177 6.10 1.70 17.04
CA VAL A 177 6.73 2.22 18.26
C VAL A 177 7.19 1.08 19.16
N ILE A 178 6.34 0.07 19.38
CA ILE A 178 6.66 -1.11 20.17
C ILE A 178 7.87 -1.82 19.54
N ALA A 179 7.82 -2.12 18.24
CA ALA A 179 8.90 -2.82 17.55
C ALA A 179 10.23 -2.05 17.63
N CYS A 180 10.21 -0.72 17.45
CA CYS A 180 11.41 0.11 17.55
C CYS A 180 11.97 0.16 18.98
N THR A 181 11.10 0.22 20.00
CA THR A 181 11.52 0.30 21.40
C THR A 181 12.17 -1.01 21.86
N PHE A 182 11.52 -2.15 21.61
CA PHE A 182 12.07 -3.46 22.00
C PHE A 182 13.27 -3.86 21.13
N GLY A 183 13.20 -3.62 19.82
CA GLY A 183 14.33 -3.86 18.91
C GLY A 183 15.54 -3.00 19.27
N GLY A 184 15.33 -1.71 19.53
CA GLY A 184 16.38 -0.79 19.97
C GLY A 184 17.00 -1.21 21.31
N TYR A 185 16.18 -1.65 22.27
CA TYR A 185 16.68 -2.19 23.54
C TYR A 185 17.58 -3.41 23.33
N ASN A 186 17.16 -4.38 22.52
CA ASN A 186 17.94 -5.58 22.22
C ASN A 186 19.27 -5.28 21.53
N ILE A 187 19.30 -4.35 20.58
CA ILE A 187 20.55 -3.94 19.91
C ILE A 187 21.49 -3.26 20.92
N THR A 188 20.95 -2.39 21.77
CA THR A 188 21.74 -1.64 22.75
C THR A 188 22.28 -2.53 23.86
N SER A 189 21.51 -3.52 24.32
CA SER A 189 21.95 -4.47 25.35
C SER A 189 23.10 -5.34 24.82
N VAL A 190 22.97 -5.91 23.61
CA VAL A 190 24.03 -6.70 22.96
C VAL A 190 25.31 -5.88 22.77
N SER A 191 25.19 -4.61 22.34
CA SER A 191 26.35 -3.71 22.20
C SER A 191 27.09 -3.46 23.53
N LYS A 192 26.36 -3.34 24.65
CA LYS A 192 26.97 -3.20 25.98
C LYS A 192 27.73 -4.47 26.40
N TYR A 193 27.20 -5.65 26.11
CA TYR A 193 27.90 -6.91 26.42
C TYR A 193 29.21 -7.04 25.63
N ILE A 194 29.22 -6.67 24.35
CA ILE A 194 30.43 -6.70 23.51
C ILE A 194 31.49 -5.73 24.05
N HIS A 195 31.10 -4.51 24.45
CA HIS A 195 32.04 -3.54 25.03
C HIS A 195 32.64 -4.00 26.36
N VAL A 196 31.86 -4.69 27.20
CA VAL A 196 32.35 -5.26 28.47
C VAL A 196 33.28 -6.45 28.21
N PHE A 197 32.95 -7.30 27.23
CA PHE A 197 33.79 -8.46 26.87
C PHE A 197 35.17 -8.04 26.33
N ILE A 198 35.23 -6.98 25.50
CA ILE A 198 36.49 -6.41 25.00
C ILE A 198 37.31 -5.81 26.15
N LYS A 199 36.68 -5.16 27.14
CA LYS A 199 37.38 -4.61 28.30
C LYS A 199 38.00 -5.69 29.20
N ILE A 200 37.37 -6.86 29.30
CA ILE A 200 37.85 -7.98 30.13
C ILE A 200 39.00 -8.73 29.45
N GLN A 201 39.06 -8.79 28.11
CA GLN A 201 40.18 -9.43 27.40
C GLN A 201 41.44 -8.57 27.27
N VAL A 202 41.35 -7.27 27.58
CA VAL A 202 42.49 -6.32 27.54
C VAL A 202 43.13 -6.13 28.92
N PHE A 203 42.61 -6.78 29.96
CA PHE A 203 43.19 -6.86 31.30
C PHE A 203 43.61 -8.30 31.61
#